data_AF-A0A9P3HE78-F1
#
_entry.id   AF-A0A9P3HE78-F1
#
_cell.length_a   1.000
_cell.length_b   1.000
_cell.length_c   1.000
_cell.angle_alpha   90.00
_cell.angle_beta   90.00
_cell.angle_gamma   90.00
#
_symmetry.space_group_name_H-M   'P 1'
#
loop_
_entity.id
_entity.type
_entity.pdbx_description
1 polymer ?
#
loop_
_entity_poly.entity_id
_entity_poly.type
_entity_poly.pdbx_seq_one_letter_code
_entity_poly.pdbx_strand_id
1 'polypeptide(L)'
;MDLQWTPRLESTFRRLLDTTTGATDATSTTLQEQRTLRDVKTLLESSPVCVSMELIMQVSAMLLRNRREEGNEDCSEYWIHSMIRGSSVYIPKQPPKERSPELERIMDRIKAEVAEKEYQRMVSSINGNAGGPVSIGSSLKQDMKEMQEVKAHLTGIINVLYTGGAVFMAVFMLSAHFTEDLGMRVLLAFLAFVLIVACEAYLYTRHAAIASENPMAKKTKYVPGDVVVATKTLPTKEKAP
;
A
#
# COMPACT_ATOMS: atom_id res chain seq x y z
N MET A 1 -15.42 10.73 -16.40
CA MET A 1 -16.27 10.09 -15.38
C MET A 1 -17.15 11.21 -14.87
N ASP A 2 -18.37 11.30 -15.38
CA ASP A 2 -19.32 12.30 -14.91
C ASP A 2 -19.74 11.88 -13.51
N LEU A 3 -19.17 12.54 -12.48
CA LEU A 3 -19.52 12.29 -11.10
C LEU A 3 -20.93 12.82 -10.86
N GLN A 4 -21.91 12.00 -11.15
CA GLN A 4 -23.31 12.27 -10.87
C GLN A 4 -23.69 11.74 -9.49
N TRP A 5 -24.67 12.40 -8.90
CA TRP A 5 -25.24 11.99 -7.63
C TRP A 5 -25.92 10.62 -7.76
N THR A 6 -25.85 9.79 -6.72
CA THR A 6 -26.54 8.50 -6.77
C THR A 6 -28.04 8.71 -6.57
N PRO A 7 -28.91 8.19 -7.46
CA PRO A 7 -30.36 8.44 -7.40
C PRO A 7 -31.00 7.92 -6.09
N ARG A 8 -30.33 6.96 -5.44
CA ARG A 8 -30.75 6.42 -4.14
C ARG A 8 -30.56 7.40 -2.99
N LEU A 9 -29.40 8.06 -2.92
CA LEU A 9 -29.11 9.05 -1.88
C LEU A 9 -30.05 10.26 -2.01
N GLU A 10 -30.30 10.68 -3.24
CA GLU A 10 -31.27 11.72 -3.55
C GLU A 10 -32.68 11.37 -3.07
N SER A 11 -33.14 10.16 -3.38
CA SER A 11 -34.47 9.71 -2.98
C SER A 11 -34.64 9.62 -1.47
N THR A 12 -33.60 9.23 -0.72
CA THR A 12 -33.67 9.14 0.74
C THR A 12 -33.65 10.52 1.40
N PHE A 13 -32.89 11.48 0.85
CA PHE A 13 -32.90 12.86 1.32
C PHE A 13 -34.25 13.54 1.06
N ARG A 14 -34.85 13.34 -0.11
CA ARG A 14 -36.22 13.83 -0.38
C ARG A 14 -37.25 13.20 0.56
N ARG A 15 -37.19 11.88 0.75
CA ARG A 15 -38.08 11.18 1.69
C ARG A 15 -37.96 11.72 3.11
N LEU A 16 -36.74 12.01 3.60
CA LEU A 16 -36.56 12.62 4.92
C LEU A 16 -37.25 14.00 5.00
N LEU A 17 -37.14 14.82 3.96
CA LEU A 17 -37.80 16.13 3.89
C LEU A 17 -39.34 16.01 3.84
N ASP A 18 -39.86 14.99 3.16
CA ASP A 18 -41.30 14.72 3.10
C ASP A 18 -41.82 14.20 4.46
N THR A 19 -41.08 13.31 5.12
CA THR A 19 -41.45 12.80 6.45
C THR A 19 -41.45 13.89 7.51
N THR A 20 -40.47 14.82 7.48
CA THR A 20 -40.43 15.92 8.47
C THR A 20 -41.47 17.02 8.19
N THR A 21 -41.94 17.18 6.95
CA THR A 21 -43.00 18.15 6.63
C THR A 21 -44.37 17.62 7.05
N GLY A 22 -44.61 16.31 6.97
CA GLY A 22 -45.81 15.67 7.50
C GLY A 22 -45.89 15.62 9.04
N ALA A 23 -44.75 15.64 9.74
CA ALA A 23 -44.66 15.57 11.20
C ALA A 23 -44.74 16.94 11.91
N THR A 24 -45.35 17.94 11.28
CA THR A 24 -45.31 19.37 11.69
C THR A 24 -45.98 19.69 13.04
N ASP A 25 -46.63 18.73 13.72
CA ASP A 25 -47.39 18.99 14.96
C ASP A 25 -46.89 18.28 16.24
N ALA A 26 -45.78 17.52 16.22
CA ALA A 26 -45.32 16.79 17.41
C ALA A 26 -43.92 17.21 17.90
N THR A 27 -43.90 18.21 18.77
CA THR A 27 -43.03 18.40 19.95
C THR A 27 -41.65 17.72 19.98
N SER A 28 -40.60 18.56 20.03
CA SER A 28 -39.19 18.30 20.42
C SER A 28 -38.21 17.76 19.36
N THR A 29 -38.16 18.35 18.16
CA THR A 29 -36.97 18.18 17.30
C THR A 29 -35.71 18.70 18.00
N THR A 30 -34.70 17.86 18.11
CA THR A 30 -33.42 18.24 18.73
C THR A 30 -32.70 19.28 17.87
N LEU A 31 -31.87 20.15 18.47
CA LEU A 31 -31.07 21.14 17.73
C LEU A 31 -30.18 20.48 16.64
N GLN A 32 -29.80 19.23 16.85
CA GLN A 32 -29.02 18.45 15.90
C GLN A 32 -29.85 18.07 14.67
N GLU A 33 -31.11 17.67 14.84
CA GLU A 33 -32.02 17.36 13.73
C GLU A 33 -32.33 18.58 12.85
N GLN A 34 -32.48 19.76 13.47
CA GLN A 34 -32.68 20.98 12.68
C GLN A 34 -31.44 21.35 11.85
N ARG A 35 -30.23 21.06 12.36
CA ARG A 35 -28.98 21.25 11.61
C ARG A 35 -28.90 20.28 10.44
N THR A 36 -29.16 19.00 10.67
CA THR A 36 -29.10 17.98 9.61
C THR A 36 -30.11 18.24 8.50
N LEU A 37 -31.32 18.67 8.82
CA LEU A 37 -32.33 19.04 7.83
C LEU A 37 -31.92 20.26 7.01
N ARG A 38 -31.33 21.28 7.67
CA ARG A 38 -30.78 22.45 6.97
C ARG A 38 -29.65 22.03 6.02
N ASP A 39 -28.74 21.19 6.49
CA ASP A 39 -27.59 20.72 5.71
C ASP A 39 -28.06 19.84 4.54
N VAL A 40 -29.04 18.96 4.74
CA VAL A 40 -29.63 18.16 3.65
C VAL A 40 -30.29 19.07 2.60
N LYS A 41 -31.02 20.11 3.02
CA LYS A 41 -31.66 21.06 2.12
C LYS A 41 -30.62 21.85 1.30
N THR A 42 -29.58 22.35 1.94
CA THR A 42 -28.50 23.08 1.23
C THR A 42 -27.74 22.17 0.29
N LEU A 43 -27.52 20.90 0.65
CA LEU A 43 -26.89 19.90 -0.24
C LEU A 43 -27.77 19.57 -1.46
N LEU A 44 -29.09 19.48 -1.29
CA LEU A 44 -30.00 19.21 -2.41
C LEU A 44 -30.08 20.41 -3.38
N GLU A 45 -29.98 21.63 -2.87
CA GLU A 45 -29.96 22.87 -3.67
C GLU A 45 -28.61 23.09 -4.38
N SER A 46 -27.50 22.77 -3.72
CA SER A 46 -26.14 22.99 -4.25
C SER A 46 -25.59 21.82 -5.08
N SER A 47 -26.22 20.64 -5.01
CA SER A 47 -25.81 19.40 -5.70
C SER A 47 -24.29 19.14 -5.66
N PRO A 48 -23.64 19.09 -4.48
CA PRO A 48 -22.20 18.93 -4.41
C PRO A 48 -21.79 17.49 -4.73
N VAL A 49 -20.59 17.38 -5.31
CA VAL A 49 -19.99 16.13 -5.78
C VAL A 49 -19.57 15.19 -4.63
N CYS A 50 -19.41 15.71 -3.42
CA CYS A 50 -19.06 14.94 -2.23
C CYS A 50 -20.00 15.25 -1.06
N VAL A 51 -20.29 14.21 -0.28
CA VAL A 51 -21.14 14.29 0.92
C VAL A 51 -20.34 13.73 2.09
N SER A 52 -20.44 14.38 3.26
CA SER A 52 -19.79 13.90 4.47
C SER A 52 -20.45 12.60 4.95
N MET A 53 -19.64 11.63 5.36
CA MET A 53 -20.14 10.36 5.89
C MET A 53 -20.99 10.55 7.15
N GLU A 54 -20.62 11.53 7.98
CA GLU A 54 -21.35 11.88 9.19
C GLU A 54 -22.81 12.26 8.91
N LEU A 55 -23.05 13.04 7.86
CA LEU A 55 -24.41 13.45 7.48
C LEU A 55 -25.23 12.25 7.01
N ILE A 56 -24.64 11.33 6.25
CA ILE A 56 -25.32 10.09 5.81
C ILE A 56 -25.70 9.22 7.02
N MET A 57 -24.81 9.11 8.00
CA MET A 57 -25.08 8.39 9.26
C MET A 57 -26.24 9.04 10.03
N GLN A 58 -26.28 10.36 10.12
CA GLN A 58 -27.35 11.07 10.82
C GLN A 58 -28.71 10.94 10.11
N VAL A 59 -28.73 11.05 8.77
CA VAL A 59 -29.95 10.83 7.97
C VAL A 59 -30.48 9.41 8.15
N SER A 60 -29.62 8.40 8.03
CA SER A 60 -30.03 7.00 8.22
C SER A 60 -30.58 6.75 9.63
N ALA A 61 -29.95 7.29 10.67
CA ALA A 61 -30.44 7.17 12.04
C ALA A 61 -31.82 7.82 12.24
N MET A 62 -32.06 9.00 11.66
CA MET A 62 -33.36 9.67 11.73
C MET A 62 -34.46 8.86 11.01
N LEU A 63 -34.19 8.38 9.80
CA LEU A 63 -35.16 7.57 9.05
C LEU A 63 -35.48 6.23 9.74
N LEU A 64 -34.47 5.59 10.33
CA LEU A 64 -34.65 4.36 11.10
C LEU A 64 -35.46 4.59 12.38
N ARG A 65 -35.28 5.75 13.04
CA ARG A 65 -36.07 6.13 14.21
C ARG A 65 -37.54 6.35 13.83
N ASN A 66 -37.80 7.16 12.79
CA ASN A 66 -39.16 7.44 12.34
C ASN A 66 -39.88 6.15 11.89
N ARG A 67 -39.19 5.28 11.13
CA ARG A 67 -39.79 4.00 10.70
C ARG A 67 -40.07 3.04 11.86
N ARG A 68 -39.26 3.07 12.92
CA ARG A 68 -39.50 2.29 14.14
C ARG A 68 -40.77 2.78 14.86
N GLU A 69 -41.00 4.08 14.91
CA GLU A 69 -42.23 4.65 15.49
C GLU A 69 -43.48 4.27 14.67
N GLU A 70 -43.33 4.14 13.35
CA GLU A 70 -44.40 3.68 12.44
C GLU A 70 -44.66 2.16 12.48
N GLY A 71 -43.85 1.38 13.23
CA GLY A 71 -44.07 -0.06 13.42
C GLY A 71 -43.76 -0.93 12.19
N ASN A 72 -43.00 -0.42 11.22
CA ASN A 72 -42.66 -1.15 9.99
C ASN A 72 -41.30 -1.87 10.12
N GLU A 73 -41.30 -3.19 9.92
CA GLU A 73 -40.13 -4.06 10.16
C GLU A 73 -39.10 -4.03 9.00
N ASP A 74 -39.53 -3.68 7.79
CA ASP A 74 -38.65 -3.65 6.62
C ASP A 74 -37.80 -2.38 6.60
N CYS A 75 -36.68 -2.35 7.34
CA CYS A 75 -35.80 -1.17 7.45
C CYS A 75 -34.53 -1.21 6.56
N SER A 76 -34.38 -2.25 5.73
CA SER A 76 -33.12 -2.55 5.02
C SER A 76 -32.69 -1.49 4.00
N GLU A 77 -33.63 -0.74 3.44
CA GLU A 77 -33.37 0.35 2.47
C GLU A 77 -32.69 1.58 3.10
N TYR A 78 -32.83 1.76 4.41
CA TYR A 78 -32.28 2.92 5.13
C TYR A 78 -30.97 2.65 5.86
N TRP A 79 -30.43 1.44 5.73
CA TRP A 79 -29.12 1.15 6.29
C TRP A 79 -28.04 1.86 5.47
N ILE A 80 -26.98 2.27 6.16
CA ILE A 80 -25.88 3.01 5.55
C ILE A 80 -25.33 2.27 4.31
N HIS A 81 -25.13 0.95 4.41
CA HIS A 81 -24.59 0.12 3.33
C HIS A 81 -25.48 0.10 2.07
N SER A 82 -26.81 0.24 2.20
CA SER A 82 -27.74 0.27 1.06
C SER A 82 -27.83 1.67 0.45
N MET A 83 -27.71 2.72 1.28
CA MET A 83 -27.65 4.13 0.85
C MET A 83 -26.36 4.47 0.08
N ILE A 84 -25.20 3.96 0.53
CA ILE A 84 -23.90 4.23 -0.12
C ILE A 84 -23.59 3.29 -1.28
N ARG A 85 -24.50 2.35 -1.59
CA ARG A 85 -24.28 1.37 -2.65
C ARG A 85 -24.23 2.07 -4.01
N GLY A 86 -23.07 2.02 -4.65
CA GLY A 86 -22.80 2.72 -5.92
C GLY A 86 -22.07 4.06 -5.76
N SER A 87 -21.80 4.50 -4.52
CA SER A 87 -20.97 5.67 -4.25
C SER A 87 -19.48 5.29 -4.20
N SER A 88 -18.62 6.12 -4.78
CA SER A 88 -17.17 5.98 -4.68
C SER A 88 -16.60 6.85 -3.56
N VAL A 89 -15.61 6.34 -2.82
CA VAL A 89 -14.89 7.13 -1.83
C VAL A 89 -14.05 8.20 -2.53
N TYR A 90 -14.31 9.47 -2.21
CA TYR A 90 -13.48 10.57 -2.69
C TYR A 90 -12.27 10.74 -1.76
N ILE A 91 -11.07 10.52 -2.30
CA ILE A 91 -9.81 10.82 -1.63
C ILE A 91 -9.25 12.09 -2.29
N PRO A 92 -9.12 13.21 -1.55
CA PRO A 92 -8.56 14.43 -2.11
C PRO A 92 -7.12 14.15 -2.60
N LYS A 93 -6.81 14.58 -3.83
CA LYS A 93 -5.46 14.45 -4.37
C LYS A 93 -4.53 15.29 -3.49
N GLN A 94 -3.54 14.63 -2.86
CA GLN A 94 -2.54 15.35 -2.08
C GLN A 94 -1.82 16.36 -2.98
N PRO A 95 -1.63 17.62 -2.51
CA PRO A 95 -0.88 18.59 -3.28
C PRO A 95 0.54 18.06 -3.53
N PRO A 96 1.13 18.31 -4.71
CA PRO A 96 2.48 17.89 -5.00
C PRO A 96 3.42 18.49 -3.97
N LYS A 97 4.26 17.66 -3.35
CA LYS A 97 5.25 18.11 -2.38
C LYS A 97 6.24 19.05 -3.10
N GLU A 98 6.33 20.29 -2.65
CA GLU A 98 7.35 21.23 -3.10
C GLU A 98 8.74 20.63 -2.84
N ARG A 99 9.57 20.56 -3.87
CA ARG A 99 10.92 20.00 -3.75
C ARG A 99 11.78 20.98 -2.97
N SER A 100 12.39 20.51 -1.88
CA SER A 100 13.35 21.33 -1.14
C SER A 100 14.62 21.53 -1.97
N PRO A 101 15.31 22.67 -1.85
CA PRO A 101 16.54 22.95 -2.59
C PRO A 101 17.67 21.95 -2.25
N GLU A 102 17.62 21.35 -1.07
CA GLU A 102 18.55 20.29 -0.67
C GLU A 102 18.34 19.00 -1.49
N LEU A 103 17.09 18.64 -1.78
CA LEU A 103 16.76 17.44 -2.54
C LEU A 103 17.21 17.56 -3.99
N GLU A 104 17.12 18.74 -4.58
CA GLU A 104 17.60 19.00 -5.95
C GLU A 104 19.12 18.85 -6.06
N ARG A 105 19.86 19.40 -5.09
CA ARG A 105 21.33 19.23 -5.01
C ARG A 105 21.73 17.75 -4.87
N ILE A 106 20.99 16.98 -4.07
CA ILE A 106 21.21 15.53 -3.96
C ILE A 106 20.91 14.85 -5.29
N MET A 107 19.82 15.23 -5.96
CA MET A 107 19.43 14.66 -7.24
C MET A 107 20.49 14.92 -8.32
N ASP A 108 21.04 16.13 -8.37
CA ASP A 108 22.06 16.48 -9.36
C ASP A 108 23.40 15.78 -9.08
N ARG A 109 23.76 15.61 -7.80
CA ARG A 109 24.90 14.75 -7.42
C ARG A 109 24.70 13.31 -7.90
N ILE A 110 23.52 12.74 -7.67
CA ILE A 110 23.21 11.36 -8.08
C ILE A 110 23.23 11.24 -9.62
N LYS A 111 22.68 12.21 -10.35
CA LYS A 111 22.73 12.23 -11.83
C LYS A 111 24.17 12.28 -12.33
N ALA A 112 25.02 13.10 -11.74
CA ALA A 112 26.44 13.19 -12.10
C ALA A 112 27.16 11.86 -11.83
N GLU A 113 26.92 11.22 -10.69
CA GLU A 113 27.51 9.92 -10.34
C GLU A 113 27.06 8.80 -11.30
N VAL A 114 25.78 8.80 -11.70
CA VAL A 114 25.26 7.83 -12.67
C VAL A 114 25.87 8.05 -14.06
N ALA A 115 26.00 9.32 -14.50
CA ALA A 115 26.61 9.66 -15.78
C ALA A 115 28.09 9.24 -15.83
N GLU A 116 28.85 9.48 -14.76
CA GLU A 116 30.25 9.06 -14.65
C GLU A 116 30.38 7.54 -14.70
N LYS A 117 29.53 6.80 -13.96
CA LYS A 117 29.50 5.33 -14.01
C LYS A 117 29.19 4.80 -15.41
N GLU A 118 28.32 5.46 -16.16
CA GLU A 118 27.98 5.05 -17.52
C GLU A 118 29.10 5.40 -18.51
N TYR A 119 29.73 6.57 -18.36
CA TYR A 119 30.92 6.93 -19.13
C TYR A 119 32.05 5.92 -18.93
N GLN A 120 32.33 5.53 -17.68
CA GLN A 120 33.34 4.51 -17.36
C GLN A 120 33.01 3.15 -17.99
N ARG A 121 31.73 2.76 -18.05
CA ARG A 121 31.31 1.53 -18.76
C ARG A 121 31.61 1.62 -20.25
N MET A 122 31.25 2.72 -20.91
CA MET A 122 31.51 2.91 -22.34
C MET A 122 33.02 2.92 -22.64
N VAL A 123 33.82 3.67 -21.88
CA VAL A 123 35.28 3.77 -22.09
C VAL A 123 36.01 2.46 -21.76
N SER A 124 35.56 1.71 -20.74
CA SER A 124 36.16 0.41 -20.40
C SER A 124 36.09 -0.61 -21.53
N SER A 125 35.07 -0.52 -22.39
CA SER A 125 34.92 -1.41 -23.55
C SER A 125 35.87 -1.07 -24.70
N ILE A 126 36.33 0.17 -24.78
CA ILE A 126 37.20 0.67 -25.87
C ILE A 126 38.68 0.50 -25.52
N ASN A 127 39.06 0.67 -24.25
CA ASN A 127 40.44 0.51 -23.78
C ASN A 127 40.89 -0.96 -23.64
N GLY A 128 40.00 -1.94 -23.83
CA GLY A 128 40.36 -3.37 -23.81
C GLY A 128 41.33 -3.81 -24.92
N ASN A 129 41.52 -2.99 -25.97
CA ASN A 129 42.43 -3.30 -27.10
C ASN A 129 43.80 -2.59 -27.02
N ALA A 130 44.06 -1.76 -26.02
CA ALA A 130 45.35 -1.09 -25.84
C ALA A 130 46.00 -1.56 -24.54
N GLY A 131 47.03 -2.40 -24.64
CA GLY A 131 47.65 -3.15 -23.53
C GLY A 131 48.08 -2.30 -22.33
N GLY A 132 47.20 -2.23 -21.31
CA GLY A 132 47.43 -1.67 -19.98
C GLY A 132 46.74 -2.55 -18.92
N PRO A 133 47.18 -2.49 -17.64
CA PRO A 133 47.07 -3.60 -16.70
C PRO A 133 45.61 -3.94 -16.36
N VAL A 134 45.31 -5.23 -16.44
CA VAL A 134 44.13 -5.96 -15.96
C VAL A 134 43.18 -5.12 -15.09
N SER A 135 42.13 -4.63 -15.75
CA SER A 135 40.80 -4.25 -15.25
C SER A 135 40.52 -4.49 -13.75
N ILE A 136 40.87 -3.53 -12.89
CA ILE A 136 40.41 -3.43 -11.50
C ILE A 136 38.87 -3.34 -11.43
N GLY A 137 38.23 -2.75 -12.45
CA GLY A 137 36.78 -2.56 -12.49
C GLY A 137 35.95 -3.81 -12.79
N SER A 138 36.50 -4.80 -13.52
CA SER A 138 35.83 -6.10 -13.72
C SER A 138 35.98 -6.98 -12.49
N SER A 139 37.16 -7.00 -11.88
CA SER A 139 37.42 -7.74 -10.64
C SER A 139 36.53 -7.21 -9.51
N LEU A 140 36.42 -5.89 -9.32
CA LEU A 140 35.52 -5.30 -8.31
C LEU A 140 34.04 -5.64 -8.55
N LYS A 141 33.57 -5.73 -9.79
CA LYS A 141 32.18 -6.11 -10.08
C LYS A 141 31.93 -7.60 -9.81
N GLN A 142 32.91 -8.46 -10.10
CA GLN A 142 32.84 -9.88 -9.73
C GLN A 142 32.88 -10.02 -8.21
N ASP A 143 33.81 -9.36 -7.54
CA ASP A 143 33.92 -9.34 -6.07
C ASP A 143 32.63 -8.83 -5.41
N MET A 144 32.01 -7.77 -5.94
CA MET A 144 30.74 -7.26 -5.40
C MET A 144 29.59 -8.23 -5.59
N LYS A 145 29.53 -8.94 -6.73
CA LYS A 145 28.49 -9.94 -7.00
C LYS A 145 28.68 -11.16 -6.10
N GLU A 146 29.91 -11.63 -5.97
CA GLU A 146 30.28 -12.73 -5.06
C GLU A 146 30.00 -12.34 -3.60
N MET A 147 30.30 -11.11 -3.20
CA MET A 147 29.96 -10.59 -1.87
C MET A 147 28.45 -10.51 -1.65
N GLN A 148 27.65 -10.19 -2.67
CA GLN A 148 26.19 -10.16 -2.55
C GLN A 148 25.62 -11.57 -2.41
N GLU A 149 26.14 -12.54 -3.17
CA GLU A 149 25.76 -13.94 -3.06
C GLU A 149 26.11 -14.49 -1.67
N VAL A 150 27.33 -14.27 -1.18
CA VAL A 150 27.77 -14.67 0.17
C VAL A 150 26.89 -14.01 1.25
N LYS A 151 26.58 -12.72 1.11
CA LYS A 151 25.70 -12.02 2.07
C LYS A 151 24.29 -12.58 2.08
N ALA A 152 23.75 -12.96 0.93
CA ALA A 152 22.43 -13.57 0.83
C ALA A 152 22.40 -14.93 1.54
N HIS A 153 23.41 -15.78 1.31
CA HIS A 153 23.53 -17.09 1.98
C HIS A 153 23.72 -16.94 3.50
N LEU A 154 24.57 -16.01 3.93
CA LEU A 154 24.82 -15.77 5.35
C LEU A 154 23.57 -15.27 6.07
N THR A 155 22.82 -14.35 5.45
CA THR A 155 21.57 -13.84 6.01
C THR A 155 20.56 -14.97 6.19
N GLY A 156 20.48 -15.89 5.22
CA GLY A 156 19.60 -17.05 5.30
C GLY A 156 19.95 -17.99 6.47
N ILE A 157 21.23 -18.30 6.65
CA ILE A 157 21.71 -19.13 7.77
C ILE A 157 21.38 -18.47 9.12
N ILE A 158 21.65 -17.18 9.25
CA ILE A 158 21.35 -16.44 10.48
C ILE A 158 19.85 -16.46 10.80
N ASN A 159 18.99 -16.30 9.78
CA ASN A 159 17.54 -16.35 9.97
C ASN A 159 17.09 -17.71 10.51
N VAL A 160 17.56 -18.81 9.91
CA VAL A 160 17.19 -20.18 10.31
C VAL A 160 17.66 -20.49 11.74
N LEU A 161 18.89 -20.07 12.08
CA LEU A 161 19.42 -20.26 13.43
C LEU A 161 18.64 -19.43 14.47
N TYR A 162 18.26 -18.21 14.12
CA TYR A 162 17.50 -17.33 15.00
C TYR A 162 16.11 -17.89 15.29
N THR A 163 15.35 -18.28 14.27
CA THR A 163 14.00 -18.83 14.44
C THR A 163 14.03 -20.21 15.08
N GLY A 164 14.96 -21.08 14.66
CA GLY A 164 15.16 -22.39 15.26
C GLY A 164 15.50 -22.29 16.75
N GLY A 165 16.49 -21.47 17.10
CA GLY A 165 16.89 -21.25 18.49
C GLY A 165 15.77 -20.66 19.35
N ALA A 166 15.02 -19.70 18.82
CA ALA A 166 13.87 -19.11 19.50
C ALA A 166 12.78 -20.15 19.78
N VAL A 167 12.42 -20.97 18.79
CA VAL A 167 11.42 -22.03 18.95
C VAL A 167 11.89 -23.10 19.94
N PHE A 168 13.16 -23.52 19.84
CA PHE A 168 13.74 -24.48 20.79
C PHE A 168 13.64 -23.96 22.23
N MET A 169 14.05 -22.72 22.47
CA MET A 169 14.01 -22.12 23.82
C MET A 169 12.57 -21.93 24.32
N ALA A 170 11.65 -21.51 23.45
CA ALA A 170 10.24 -21.32 23.79
C ALA A 170 9.57 -22.65 24.16
N VAL A 171 9.78 -23.71 23.36
CA VAL A 171 9.22 -25.04 23.63
C VAL A 171 9.89 -25.68 24.84
N PHE A 172 11.19 -25.46 25.05
CA PHE A 172 11.89 -25.92 26.25
C PHE A 172 11.30 -25.29 27.52
N MET A 173 11.09 -23.97 27.52
CA MET A 173 10.43 -23.26 28.63
C MET A 173 8.97 -23.70 28.81
N LEU A 174 8.22 -23.87 27.71
CA LEU A 174 6.83 -24.32 27.77
C LEU A 174 6.73 -25.74 28.31
N SER A 175 7.60 -26.65 27.86
CA SER A 175 7.63 -28.04 28.33
C SER A 175 7.96 -28.15 29.82
N ALA A 176 8.63 -27.14 30.40
CA ALA A 176 8.88 -27.08 31.82
C ALA A 176 7.61 -26.98 32.68
N HIS A 177 6.51 -26.49 32.11
CA HIS A 177 5.21 -26.45 32.78
C HIS A 177 4.44 -27.78 32.70
N PHE A 178 4.75 -28.65 31.74
CA PHE A 178 3.99 -29.88 31.48
C PHE A 178 4.67 -31.16 31.97
N THR A 179 6.00 -31.19 32.01
CA THR A 179 6.76 -32.40 32.35
C THR A 179 7.92 -32.03 33.25
N GLU A 180 8.15 -32.76 34.34
CA GLU A 180 9.29 -32.53 35.26
C GLU A 180 10.60 -33.15 34.74
N ASP A 181 10.52 -34.19 33.91
CA ASP A 181 11.67 -34.88 33.32
C ASP A 181 12.42 -34.06 32.27
N LEU A 182 13.72 -33.84 32.51
CA LEU A 182 14.61 -33.10 31.61
C LEU A 182 14.71 -33.72 30.21
N GLY A 183 14.74 -35.06 30.12
CA GLY A 183 14.88 -35.77 28.85
C GLY A 183 13.69 -35.52 27.91
N MET A 184 12.47 -35.56 28.44
CA MET A 184 11.25 -35.30 27.68
C MET A 184 11.17 -33.84 27.20
N ARG A 185 11.61 -32.89 28.03
CA ARG A 185 11.68 -31.46 27.66
C ARG A 185 12.59 -31.23 26.45
N VAL A 186 13.80 -31.80 26.49
CA VAL A 186 14.77 -31.68 25.39
C VAL A 186 14.23 -32.36 24.13
N LEU A 187 13.61 -33.54 24.25
CA LEU A 187 13.06 -34.28 23.10
C LEU A 187 11.94 -33.50 22.41
N LEU A 188 11.02 -32.91 23.17
CA LEU A 188 9.94 -32.08 22.62
C LEU A 188 10.46 -30.79 21.98
N ALA A 189 11.41 -30.11 22.62
CA ALA A 189 12.04 -28.91 22.06
C ALA A 189 12.81 -29.22 20.76
N PHE A 190 13.51 -30.36 20.72
CA PHE A 190 14.22 -30.81 19.53
C PHE A 190 13.26 -31.20 18.39
N LEU A 191 12.16 -31.88 18.69
CA LEU A 191 11.12 -32.19 17.70
C LEU A 191 10.55 -30.91 17.06
N ALA A 192 10.24 -29.90 17.88
CA ALA A 192 9.76 -28.62 17.40
C ALA A 192 10.81 -27.86 16.56
N PHE A 193 12.09 -27.95 16.95
CA PHE A 193 13.21 -27.40 16.17
C PHE A 193 13.31 -28.04 14.77
N VAL A 194 13.19 -29.35 14.67
CA VAL A 194 13.23 -30.05 13.37
C VAL A 194 12.05 -29.62 12.47
N LEU A 195 10.85 -29.48 13.05
CA LEU A 195 9.68 -29.03 12.29
C LEU A 195 9.82 -27.60 11.77
N ILE A 196 10.33 -26.67 12.58
CA ILE A 196 10.50 -25.28 12.12
C ILE A 196 11.58 -25.16 11.06
N VAL A 197 12.70 -25.89 11.17
CA VAL A 197 13.74 -25.92 10.14
C VAL A 197 13.19 -26.47 8.82
N ALA A 198 12.37 -27.52 8.87
CA ALA A 198 11.69 -28.05 7.68
C ALA A 198 10.70 -27.03 7.08
N CYS A 199 9.95 -26.30 7.92
CA CYS A 199 9.06 -25.24 7.48
C CYS A 199 9.84 -24.10 6.80
N GLU A 200 10.96 -23.67 7.37
CA GLU A 200 11.82 -22.66 6.74
C GLU A 200 12.37 -23.15 5.40
N ALA A 201 12.90 -24.36 5.31
CA ALA A 201 13.41 -24.92 4.06
C ALA A 201 12.32 -25.00 2.98
N TYR A 202 11.10 -25.38 3.36
CA TYR A 202 9.93 -25.34 2.47
C TYR A 202 9.61 -23.92 2.01
N LEU A 203 9.63 -22.94 2.93
CA LEU A 203 9.43 -21.54 2.58
C LEU A 203 10.53 -21.06 1.61
N TYR A 204 11.80 -21.39 1.84
CA TYR A 204 12.89 -21.01 0.94
C TYR A 204 12.68 -21.54 -0.48
N THR A 205 12.35 -22.82 -0.62
CA THR A 205 12.09 -23.43 -1.95
C THR A 205 10.88 -22.80 -2.64
N ARG A 206 9.81 -22.53 -1.89
CA ARG A 206 8.62 -21.84 -2.42
C ARG A 206 8.91 -20.40 -2.86
N HIS A 207 9.65 -19.63 -2.06
CA HIS A 207 10.03 -18.27 -2.44
C HIS A 207 10.98 -18.25 -3.64
N ALA A 208 11.88 -19.24 -3.76
CA ALA A 208 12.73 -19.40 -4.92
C ALA A 208 11.92 -19.76 -6.19
N ALA A 209 10.94 -20.65 -6.09
CA ALA A 209 10.05 -21.01 -7.19
C ALA A 209 9.23 -19.80 -7.68
N ILE A 210 8.60 -19.05 -6.76
CA ILE A 210 7.84 -17.83 -7.09
C ILE A 210 8.75 -16.75 -7.69
N ALA A 211 10.00 -16.62 -7.20
CA ALA A 211 10.96 -15.68 -7.77
C ALA A 211 11.38 -16.06 -9.21
N SER A 212 11.38 -17.34 -9.54
CA SER A 212 11.67 -17.82 -10.91
C SER A 212 10.51 -17.62 -11.89
N GLU A 213 9.27 -17.61 -11.38
CA GLU A 213 8.06 -17.48 -12.21
C GLU A 213 7.75 -16.01 -12.58
N ASN A 214 8.23 -15.02 -11.81
CA ASN A 214 7.97 -13.60 -12.11
C ASN A 214 9.20 -12.68 -11.94
N PRO A 215 10.19 -12.75 -12.85
CA PRO A 215 11.37 -11.88 -12.83
C PRO A 215 11.05 -10.39 -13.13
N MET A 216 9.85 -10.06 -13.63
CA MET A 216 9.48 -8.69 -14.05
C MET A 216 8.70 -7.88 -13.00
N ALA A 217 8.11 -8.51 -11.99
CA ALA A 217 7.33 -7.78 -10.97
C ALA A 217 8.19 -6.92 -10.01
N LYS A 218 9.51 -7.16 -9.91
CA LYS A 218 10.41 -6.40 -9.02
C LYS A 218 11.03 -5.13 -9.65
N LYS A 219 10.64 -4.74 -10.87
CA LYS A 219 11.12 -3.50 -11.50
C LYS A 219 10.04 -2.64 -12.11
N THR A 220 8.91 -2.45 -11.44
CA THR A 220 8.16 -1.21 -11.69
C THR A 220 8.61 -0.19 -10.65
N LYS A 221 9.75 0.47 -10.92
CA LYS A 221 10.01 1.77 -10.28
C LYS A 221 8.80 2.64 -10.63
N TYR A 222 8.05 3.07 -9.63
CA TYR A 222 7.01 4.08 -9.82
C TYR A 222 7.69 5.33 -10.38
N VAL A 223 7.59 5.52 -11.70
CA VAL A 223 7.92 6.78 -12.34
C VAL A 223 6.66 7.63 -12.19
N PRO A 224 6.67 8.70 -11.37
CA PRO A 224 5.52 9.60 -11.33
C PRO A 224 5.28 10.13 -12.75
N GLY A 225 4.02 10.17 -13.18
CA GLY A 225 3.60 10.53 -14.55
C GLY A 225 4.03 11.91 -15.05
N ASP A 226 4.73 12.68 -14.21
CA ASP A 226 5.24 14.01 -14.52
C ASP A 226 6.73 14.01 -14.94
N VAL A 227 7.38 12.83 -15.03
CA VAL A 227 8.72 12.74 -15.62
C VAL A 227 8.58 12.70 -17.13
N VAL A 228 8.46 13.88 -17.73
CA VAL A 228 8.74 14.08 -19.16
C VAL A 228 10.23 13.83 -19.34
N VAL A 229 10.60 12.61 -19.78
CA VAL A 229 11.95 12.32 -20.23
C VAL A 229 12.12 13.11 -21.53
N ALA A 230 12.58 14.34 -21.43
CA ALA A 230 13.00 15.13 -22.59
C ALA A 230 14.25 14.45 -23.17
N THR A 231 14.04 13.48 -24.05
CA THR A 231 15.08 12.94 -24.91
C THR A 231 15.48 14.03 -25.89
N LYS A 232 16.48 14.84 -25.51
CA LYS A 232 17.10 15.80 -26.42
C LYS A 232 17.87 14.99 -27.46
N THR A 233 17.24 14.70 -28.60
CA THR A 233 17.91 14.15 -29.78
C THR A 233 18.96 15.15 -30.24
N LEU A 234 20.24 14.79 -30.14
CA LEU A 234 21.34 15.57 -30.69
C LEU A 234 21.21 15.63 -32.22
N PRO A 235 21.43 16.79 -32.86
CA PRO A 235 21.37 16.88 -34.32
C PRO A 235 22.53 16.10 -34.94
N THR A 236 22.19 15.18 -35.83
CA THR A 236 23.12 14.52 -36.75
C THR A 236 23.82 15.58 -37.60
N LYS A 237 25.15 15.64 -37.47
CA LYS A 237 26.02 16.52 -38.26
C LYS A 237 25.96 16.08 -39.71
N GLU A 238 25.21 16.81 -40.53
CA GLU A 238 25.15 16.63 -41.98
C GLU A 238 26.54 16.92 -42.57
N LYS A 239 27.07 15.93 -43.30
CA LYS A 239 28.36 16.01 -44.00
C LYS A 239 28.07 16.67 -45.35
N ALA A 240 28.50 17.91 -45.53
CA ALA A 240 28.50 18.56 -46.84
C ALA A 240 29.71 18.08 -47.68
N PRO A 241 29.57 17.93 -49.01
CA PRO A 241 30.64 17.54 -49.93
C PRO A 241 31.72 18.61 -50.11
#